data_AF-A0A7Y9L1E6-F1
#
_entry.id   AF-A0A7Y9L1E6-F1
#
_cell.length_a   1.000
_cell.length_b   1.000
_cell.length_c   1.000
_cell.angle_alpha   90.00
_cell.angle_beta   90.00
_cell.angle_gamma   90.00
#
_symmetry.space_group_name_H-M   'P 1'
#
loop_
_entity.id
_entity.type
_entity.pdbx_description
1 polymer ?
#
loop_
_entity_poly.entity_id
_entity_poly.type
_entity_poly.pdbx_seq_one_letter_code
_entity_poly.pdbx_strand_id
1 'polypeptide(L)'
;MGVSTAGIAFLPDYASLGTSSLVILAILRIGQGIAQGGSWDGLPSLLALNAPEHKRGWYAMLGQLGAPIGFIIAAGLFSYMMANLSSLDFLEWGWRYPFYVAFAINVVALFARLRLVTTHEYSHLLDEHQLDPVPVGELLSSQTRNVIIGALAALASYALFHLVTVFPLSWISLTSQRSIAGFLQVQMVGVTLMAIGIIISGYVADRVGRRRTLGTLATMIGIFSLFVPFLIGAGQHGEDAFILIGFSLLGLSYGQAAGAVTAQFPQRFRYTGAALTSDFAWLVGAGFAPLVALGLSSHFGLAYAGVYLLSGAVSSLAALSINRAWNIRDN
;
A
#
# COMPACT_ATOMS: atom_id res chain seq x y z
N MET A 1 10.62 -9.16 -9.47
CA MET A 1 9.15 -9.29 -9.31
C MET A 1 8.58 -10.42 -10.13
N GLY A 2 8.72 -10.42 -11.46
CA GLY A 2 8.17 -11.46 -12.35
C GLY A 2 8.65 -12.88 -12.00
N VAL A 3 9.97 -13.10 -11.85
CA VAL A 3 10.54 -14.41 -11.49
C VAL A 3 9.98 -14.94 -10.17
N SER A 4 9.95 -14.12 -9.12
CA SER A 4 9.40 -14.52 -7.83
C SER A 4 7.91 -14.86 -7.90
N THR A 5 7.14 -14.11 -8.71
CA THR A 5 5.70 -14.33 -8.91
C THR A 5 5.43 -15.63 -9.66
N ALA A 6 6.20 -15.90 -10.72
CA ALA A 6 6.13 -17.17 -11.44
C ALA A 6 6.54 -18.34 -10.52
N GLY A 7 7.61 -18.18 -9.74
CA GLY A 7 8.07 -19.19 -8.78
C GLY A 7 6.99 -19.61 -7.78
N ILE A 8 6.13 -18.68 -7.33
CA ILE A 8 5.02 -18.99 -6.42
C ILE A 8 3.97 -19.88 -7.11
N ALA A 9 3.72 -19.65 -8.39
CA ALA A 9 2.75 -20.45 -9.16
C ALA A 9 3.19 -21.91 -9.34
N PHE A 10 4.49 -22.17 -9.37
CA PHE A 10 5.07 -23.52 -9.51
C PHE A 10 5.50 -24.14 -8.18
N LEU A 11 5.21 -23.49 -7.05
CA LEU A 11 5.61 -23.99 -5.74
C LEU A 11 4.91 -25.32 -5.43
N PRO A 12 5.63 -26.40 -5.09
CA PRO A 12 5.01 -27.66 -4.68
C PRO A 12 4.28 -27.52 -3.35
N ASP A 13 3.24 -28.33 -3.17
CA ASP A 13 2.41 -28.27 -1.97
C ASP A 13 3.16 -28.78 -0.75
N TYR A 14 2.67 -28.41 0.44
CA TYR A 14 3.26 -28.83 1.70
C TYR A 14 3.30 -30.36 1.85
N ALA A 15 2.33 -31.07 1.27
CA ALA A 15 2.33 -32.54 1.27
C ALA A 15 3.55 -33.15 0.54
N SER A 16 4.12 -32.45 -0.45
CA SER A 16 5.24 -32.94 -1.26
C SER A 16 6.61 -32.55 -0.70
N LEU A 17 6.78 -31.30 -0.25
CA LEU A 17 8.08 -30.76 0.19
C LEU A 17 8.13 -30.32 1.65
N GLY A 18 7.03 -30.47 2.40
CA GLY A 18 6.95 -30.11 3.82
C GLY A 18 7.39 -28.68 4.11
N THR A 19 8.20 -28.51 5.15
CA THR A 19 8.74 -27.22 5.59
C THR A 19 9.49 -26.47 4.49
N SER A 20 10.10 -27.17 3.53
CA SER A 20 10.82 -26.53 2.43
C SER A 20 9.90 -25.68 1.55
N SER A 21 8.64 -26.08 1.34
CA SER A 21 7.66 -25.25 0.60
C SER A 21 7.43 -23.91 1.30
N LEU A 22 7.35 -23.90 2.63
CA LEU A 22 7.15 -22.66 3.40
C LEU A 22 8.37 -21.74 3.30
N VAL A 23 9.58 -22.31 3.40
CA VAL A 23 10.84 -21.56 3.27
C VAL A 23 10.99 -20.97 1.87
N ILE A 24 10.73 -21.76 0.82
CA ILE A 24 10.78 -21.28 -0.56
C ILE A 24 9.74 -20.18 -0.78
N LEU A 25 8.50 -20.36 -0.30
CA LEU A 25 7.47 -19.32 -0.38
C LEU A 25 7.93 -18.03 0.30
N ALA A 26 8.52 -18.12 1.49
CA ALA A 26 9.05 -16.97 2.21
C ALA A 26 10.15 -16.25 1.42
N ILE A 27 11.11 -16.99 0.86
CA ILE A 27 12.18 -16.44 0.01
C ILE A 27 11.59 -15.75 -1.23
N LEU A 28 10.62 -16.37 -1.90
CA LEU A 28 9.96 -15.78 -3.07
C LEU A 28 9.19 -14.50 -2.70
N ARG A 29 8.50 -14.48 -1.54
CA ARG A 29 7.82 -13.28 -1.02
C ARG A 29 8.80 -12.16 -0.67
N ILE A 30 9.93 -12.47 -0.05
CA ILE A 30 11.01 -11.51 0.20
C ILE A 30 11.52 -10.94 -1.15
N GLY A 31 11.74 -11.79 -2.15
CA GLY A 31 12.12 -11.36 -3.50
C GLY A 31 11.09 -10.47 -4.20
N GLN A 32 9.78 -10.72 -3.99
CA GLN A 32 8.72 -9.82 -4.44
C GLN A 32 8.81 -8.46 -3.75
N GLY A 33 9.01 -8.43 -2.42
CA GLY A 33 9.16 -7.21 -1.64
C GLY A 33 10.35 -6.36 -2.08
N ILE A 34 11.54 -6.96 -2.23
CA ILE A 34 12.75 -6.27 -2.71
C ILE A 34 12.49 -5.66 -4.09
N ALA A 35 11.85 -6.40 -4.99
CA ALA A 35 11.56 -5.89 -6.34
C ALA A 35 10.49 -4.79 -6.36
N GLN A 36 9.56 -4.81 -5.42
CA GLN A 36 8.55 -3.77 -5.27
C GLN A 36 9.20 -2.48 -4.75
N GLY A 37 9.96 -2.52 -3.65
CA GLY A 37 10.67 -1.34 -3.10
C GLY A 37 11.65 -0.72 -4.11
N GLY A 38 12.36 -1.56 -4.86
CA GLY A 38 13.30 -1.08 -5.89
C GLY A 38 12.66 -0.47 -7.14
N SER A 39 11.35 -0.62 -7.37
CA SER A 39 10.70 -0.13 -8.60
C SER A 39 9.47 0.74 -8.40
N TRP A 40 8.83 0.71 -7.24
CA TRP A 40 7.59 1.44 -6.98
C TRP A 40 7.85 2.81 -6.34
N ASP A 41 8.66 2.88 -5.29
CA ASP A 41 8.72 4.07 -4.43
C ASP A 41 9.49 5.27 -5.05
N GLY A 42 10.30 5.02 -6.08
CA GLY A 42 10.97 6.05 -6.88
C GLY A 42 10.19 6.50 -8.13
N LEU A 43 9.21 5.71 -8.58
CA LEU A 43 8.52 5.90 -9.86
C LEU A 43 7.66 7.18 -9.92
N PRO A 44 6.89 7.55 -8.88
CA PRO A 44 6.11 8.80 -8.88
C PRO A 44 7.00 10.04 -9.01
N SER A 45 8.19 10.02 -8.41
CA SER A 45 9.18 11.10 -8.53
C SER A 45 9.69 11.22 -9.98
N LEU A 46 10.02 10.09 -10.62
CA LEU A 46 10.45 10.07 -12.03
C LEU A 46 9.34 10.50 -12.99
N LEU A 47 8.10 10.04 -12.78
CA LEU A 47 6.95 10.45 -13.59
C LEU A 47 6.62 11.93 -13.43
N ALA A 48 6.80 12.49 -12.24
CA ALA A 48 6.60 13.92 -12.00
C ALA A 48 7.68 14.80 -12.67
N LEU A 49 8.91 14.29 -12.83
CA LEU A 49 9.99 15.01 -13.51
C LEU A 49 9.72 15.17 -15.01
N ASN A 50 9.19 14.13 -15.65
CA ASN A 50 8.87 14.15 -17.09
C ASN A 50 7.48 14.71 -17.42
N ALA A 51 6.69 15.09 -16.41
CA ALA A 51 5.34 15.62 -16.60
C ALA A 51 5.34 17.15 -16.80
N PRO A 52 4.48 17.70 -17.67
CA PRO A 52 4.29 19.14 -17.82
C PRO A 52 4.01 19.80 -16.46
N GLU A 53 4.56 20.98 -16.20
CA GLU A 53 4.54 21.62 -14.87
C GLU A 53 3.13 21.69 -14.24
N HIS A 54 2.13 22.00 -15.07
CA HIS A 54 0.73 22.13 -14.67
C HIS A 54 -0.04 20.79 -14.57
N LYS A 55 0.60 19.65 -14.87
CA LYS A 55 0.00 18.30 -14.83
C LYS A 55 0.77 17.31 -13.95
N ARG A 56 1.85 17.72 -13.28
CA ARG A 56 2.68 16.81 -12.46
C ARG A 56 1.87 16.00 -11.45
N GLY A 57 0.88 16.61 -10.80
CA GLY A 57 -0.02 15.92 -9.86
C GLY A 57 -0.88 14.84 -10.53
N TRP A 58 -1.37 15.10 -11.74
CA TRP A 58 -2.16 14.13 -12.52
C TRP A 58 -1.33 12.91 -12.91
N TYR A 59 -0.09 13.10 -13.38
CA TYR A 59 0.79 11.99 -13.74
C TYR A 59 1.28 11.21 -12.50
N ALA A 60 1.55 11.88 -11.39
CA ALA A 60 1.87 11.20 -10.13
C ALA A 60 0.69 10.36 -9.60
N MET A 61 -0.55 10.83 -9.78
CA MET A 61 -1.77 10.11 -9.42
C MET A 61 -1.95 8.82 -10.23
N LEU A 62 -1.58 8.80 -11.52
CA LEU A 62 -1.70 7.60 -12.36
C LEU A 62 -0.93 6.40 -11.78
N GLY A 63 0.23 6.64 -11.17
CA GLY A 63 0.97 5.59 -10.45
C GLY A 63 0.15 5.01 -9.29
N GLN A 64 -0.51 5.87 -8.52
CA GLN A 64 -1.32 5.45 -7.37
C GLN A 64 -2.61 4.70 -7.76
N LEU A 65 -3.17 4.97 -8.94
CA LEU A 65 -4.29 4.21 -9.48
C LEU A 65 -3.91 2.78 -9.89
N GLY A 66 -2.62 2.46 -10.02
CA GLY A 66 -2.16 1.09 -10.27
C GLY A 66 -2.57 0.12 -9.16
N ALA A 67 -2.54 0.56 -7.89
CA ALA A 67 -2.93 -0.26 -6.74
C ALA A 67 -4.41 -0.71 -6.80
N PRO A 68 -5.41 0.18 -6.93
CA PRO A 68 -6.81 -0.23 -7.02
C PRO A 68 -7.12 -1.04 -8.28
N ILE A 69 -6.51 -0.71 -9.43
CA ILE A 69 -6.71 -1.50 -10.67
C ILE A 69 -6.18 -2.93 -10.50
N GLY A 70 -4.96 -3.07 -9.99
CA GLY A 70 -4.36 -4.38 -9.74
C GLY A 70 -5.17 -5.19 -8.72
N PHE A 71 -5.69 -4.54 -7.69
CA PHE A 71 -6.56 -5.18 -6.71
C PHE A 71 -7.87 -5.68 -7.33
N ILE A 72 -8.57 -4.86 -8.14
CA ILE A 72 -9.81 -5.28 -8.82
C ILE A 72 -9.57 -6.50 -9.72
N ILE A 73 -8.49 -6.50 -10.49
CA ILE A 73 -8.14 -7.63 -11.36
C ILE A 73 -7.89 -8.90 -10.53
N ALA A 74 -7.09 -8.78 -9.46
CA ALA A 74 -6.78 -9.92 -8.60
C ALA A 74 -8.03 -10.43 -7.87
N ALA A 75 -8.77 -9.54 -7.19
CA ALA A 75 -9.99 -9.88 -6.45
C ALA A 75 -11.08 -10.45 -7.37
N GLY A 76 -11.24 -9.89 -8.57
CA GLY A 76 -12.19 -10.38 -9.57
C GLY A 76 -11.84 -11.77 -10.07
N LEU A 77 -10.56 -12.03 -10.34
CA LEU A 77 -10.11 -13.35 -10.77
C LEU A 77 -10.27 -14.39 -9.65
N PHE A 78 -9.87 -14.07 -8.41
CA PHE A 78 -10.07 -14.96 -7.27
C PHE A 78 -11.55 -15.20 -6.96
N SER A 79 -12.39 -14.15 -7.00
CA SER A 79 -13.83 -14.27 -6.80
C SER A 79 -14.46 -15.16 -7.87
N TYR A 80 -14.10 -14.97 -9.14
CA TYR A 80 -14.57 -15.81 -10.25
C TYR A 80 -14.16 -17.27 -10.06
N MET A 81 -12.90 -17.53 -9.75
CA MET A 81 -12.41 -18.90 -9.56
C MET A 81 -13.05 -19.59 -8.36
N MET A 82 -13.19 -18.90 -7.22
CA MET A 82 -13.87 -19.44 -6.04
C MET A 82 -15.37 -19.69 -6.25
N ALA A 83 -16.01 -18.95 -7.16
CA ALA A 83 -17.43 -19.11 -7.47
C ALA A 83 -17.71 -20.23 -8.49
N ASN A 84 -16.74 -20.57 -9.35
CA ASN A 84 -16.94 -21.48 -10.48
C ASN A 84 -16.17 -22.81 -10.34
N LEU A 85 -15.18 -22.89 -9.47
CA LEU A 85 -14.43 -24.14 -9.22
C LEU A 85 -14.94 -24.84 -7.98
N SER A 86 -14.80 -26.17 -7.97
CA SER A 86 -14.96 -26.94 -6.73
C SER A 86 -13.84 -26.57 -5.75
N SER A 87 -14.05 -26.78 -4.45
CA SER A 87 -13.02 -26.53 -3.44
C SER A 87 -11.74 -27.34 -3.68
N LEU A 88 -11.87 -28.56 -4.24
CA LEU A 88 -10.73 -29.40 -4.59
C LEU A 88 -9.94 -28.81 -5.75
N ASP A 89 -10.60 -28.46 -6.86
CA ASP A 89 -9.95 -27.85 -8.03
C ASP A 89 -9.27 -26.52 -7.66
N PHE A 90 -9.92 -25.72 -6.81
CA PHE A 90 -9.36 -24.47 -6.36
C PHE A 90 -8.06 -24.67 -5.58
N LEU A 91 -8.01 -25.66 -4.68
CA LEU A 91 -6.83 -25.97 -3.86
C LEU A 91 -5.71 -26.65 -4.66
N GLU A 92 -6.07 -27.48 -5.65
CA GLU A 92 -5.10 -28.19 -6.49
C GLU A 92 -4.38 -27.25 -7.47
N TRP A 93 -5.13 -26.43 -8.21
CA TRP A 93 -4.53 -25.57 -9.25
C TRP A 93 -5.13 -24.18 -9.31
N GLY A 94 -6.38 -24.00 -8.90
CA GLY A 94 -7.11 -22.75 -9.13
C GLY A 94 -6.42 -21.52 -8.51
N TRP A 95 -5.93 -21.63 -7.29
CA TRP A 95 -5.22 -20.53 -6.61
C TRP A 95 -3.91 -20.11 -7.31
N ARG A 96 -3.31 -20.98 -8.16
CA ARG A 96 -2.06 -20.71 -8.89
C ARG A 96 -2.29 -19.86 -10.13
N TYR A 97 -3.48 -19.95 -10.75
CA TYR A 97 -3.78 -19.27 -12.02
C TYR A 97 -3.58 -17.74 -12.00
N PRO A 98 -4.00 -16.99 -10.96
CA PRO A 98 -3.74 -15.56 -10.87
C PRO A 98 -2.26 -15.17 -10.93
N PHE A 99 -1.37 -16.04 -10.46
CA PHE A 99 0.07 -15.80 -10.52
C PHE A 99 0.62 -15.92 -11.95
N TYR A 100 0.06 -16.80 -12.79
CA TYR A 100 0.40 -16.87 -14.22
C TYR A 100 -0.03 -15.60 -14.96
N VAL A 101 -1.24 -15.10 -14.68
CA VAL A 101 -1.74 -13.83 -15.24
C VAL A 101 -0.85 -12.67 -14.82
N ALA A 102 -0.49 -12.61 -13.53
CA ALA A 102 0.44 -11.60 -13.01
C ALA A 102 1.84 -11.70 -13.65
N PHE A 103 2.33 -12.92 -13.95
CA PHE A 103 3.58 -13.12 -14.66
C PHE A 103 3.52 -12.57 -16.10
N ALA A 104 2.45 -12.84 -16.85
CA ALA A 104 2.28 -12.32 -18.21
C ALA A 104 2.25 -10.77 -18.23
N ILE A 105 1.53 -10.15 -17.29
CA ILE A 105 1.51 -8.69 -17.14
C ILE A 105 2.91 -8.14 -16.82
N ASN A 106 3.68 -8.83 -15.98
CA ASN A 106 5.05 -8.45 -15.65
C ASN A 106 6.00 -8.46 -16.86
N VAL A 107 5.82 -9.39 -17.80
CA VAL A 107 6.61 -9.42 -19.04
C VAL A 107 6.34 -8.17 -19.88
N VAL A 108 5.07 -7.80 -20.06
CA VAL A 108 4.70 -6.57 -20.78
C VAL A 108 5.25 -5.33 -20.06
N ALA A 109 5.13 -5.29 -18.72
CA ALA A 109 5.66 -4.19 -17.91
C ALA A 109 7.19 -4.08 -18.02
N LEU A 110 7.91 -5.20 -18.12
CA LEU A 110 9.37 -5.20 -18.33
C LEU A 110 9.73 -4.55 -19.66
N PHE A 111 9.08 -4.92 -20.76
CA PHE A 111 9.32 -4.29 -22.07
C PHE A 111 8.99 -2.79 -22.06
N ALA A 112 7.90 -2.39 -21.40
CA ALA A 112 7.56 -0.98 -21.23
C ALA A 112 8.64 -0.20 -20.45
N ARG A 113 9.15 -0.78 -19.35
CA ARG A 113 10.23 -0.17 -18.54
C ARG A 113 11.53 -0.04 -19.33
N LEU A 114 11.92 -1.07 -20.08
CA LEU A 114 13.12 -1.02 -20.91
C LEU A 114 13.03 0.11 -21.96
N ARG A 115 11.86 0.34 -22.55
CA ARG A 115 11.64 1.47 -23.48
C ARG A 115 11.67 2.84 -22.81
N LEU A 116 11.23 2.95 -21.55
CA LEU A 116 11.28 4.22 -20.82
C LEU A 116 12.72 4.65 -20.51
N VAL A 117 13.58 3.71 -20.11
CA VAL A 117 14.99 3.98 -19.78
C VAL A 117 15.79 4.43 -21.01
N THR A 118 15.37 4.08 -22.22
CA THR A 118 16.03 4.48 -23.46
C THR A 118 15.66 5.89 -23.95
N THR A 119 14.92 6.69 -23.17
CA THR A 119 14.50 8.05 -23.55
C THR A 119 15.58 9.09 -23.26
N HIS A 120 15.71 10.11 -24.13
CA HIS A 120 16.74 11.15 -24.02
C HIS A 120 16.65 11.98 -22.72
N GLU A 121 15.46 12.18 -22.18
CA GLU A 121 15.26 12.92 -20.92
C GLU A 121 15.83 12.15 -19.72
N TYR A 122 15.68 10.82 -19.69
CA TYR A 122 16.25 9.99 -18.63
C TYR A 122 17.78 9.97 -18.69
N SER A 123 18.37 9.88 -19.88
CA SER A 123 19.82 9.99 -20.05
C SER A 123 20.35 11.35 -19.61
N HIS A 124 19.66 12.44 -19.95
CA HIS A 124 20.08 13.79 -19.55
C HIS A 124 20.07 13.99 -18.03
N LEU A 125 19.02 13.52 -17.34
CA LEU A 125 18.95 13.60 -15.87
C LEU A 125 20.00 12.74 -15.16
N LEU A 126 20.40 11.63 -15.79
CA LEU A 126 21.50 10.78 -15.31
C LEU A 126 22.85 11.47 -15.54
N ASP A 127 23.06 12.07 -16.71
CA ASP A 127 24.27 12.82 -17.05
C ASP A 127 24.45 14.07 -16.17
N GLU A 128 23.35 14.73 -15.77
CA GLU A 128 23.35 15.84 -14.82
C GLU A 128 23.51 15.42 -13.35
N HIS A 129 23.72 14.13 -13.07
CA HIS A 129 23.87 13.56 -11.72
C HIS A 129 22.66 13.87 -10.79
N GLN A 130 21.51 14.21 -11.36
CA GLN A 130 20.28 14.51 -10.59
C GLN A 130 19.60 13.24 -10.06
N LEU A 131 20.00 12.07 -10.57
CA LEU A 131 19.49 10.75 -10.20
C LEU A 131 20.50 9.91 -9.42
N ASP A 132 21.64 10.48 -9.02
CA ASP A 132 22.68 9.72 -8.32
C ASP A 132 22.19 9.26 -6.94
N PRO A 133 22.20 7.94 -6.68
CA PRO A 133 21.78 7.43 -5.39
C PRO A 133 22.80 7.85 -4.33
N VAL A 134 22.32 8.49 -3.27
CA VAL A 134 23.14 8.77 -2.10
C VAL A 134 23.24 7.52 -1.22
N PRO A 135 24.42 7.19 -0.65
CA PRO A 135 24.55 6.08 0.28
C PRO A 135 23.56 6.18 1.43
N VAL A 136 22.89 5.06 1.76
CA VAL A 136 21.89 5.01 2.84
C VAL A 136 22.47 5.49 4.19
N GLY A 137 23.73 5.20 4.46
CA GLY A 137 24.42 5.68 5.67
C GLY A 137 24.53 7.20 5.74
N GLU A 138 24.81 7.86 4.62
CA GLU A 138 24.89 9.34 4.54
C GLU A 138 23.50 9.97 4.66
N LEU A 139 22.48 9.37 4.04
CA LEU A 139 21.10 9.80 4.20
C LEU A 139 20.65 9.68 5.66
N LEU A 140 20.92 8.56 6.33
CA LEU A 140 20.50 8.37 7.71
C LEU A 140 21.27 9.30 8.66
N SER A 141 22.58 9.50 8.49
CA SER A 141 23.31 10.45 9.35
C SER A 141 22.79 11.89 9.23
N SER A 142 22.36 12.29 8.02
CA SER A 142 21.99 13.68 7.72
C SER A 142 20.49 13.95 7.78
N GLN A 143 19.64 12.95 7.56
CA GLN A 143 18.19 13.11 7.31
C GLN A 143 17.30 12.08 8.06
N THR A 144 17.83 11.31 9.03
CA THR A 144 17.03 10.34 9.81
C THR A 144 15.72 10.93 10.35
N ARG A 145 15.75 12.18 10.80
CA ARG A 145 14.58 12.90 11.29
C ARG A 145 13.46 13.03 10.25
N ASN A 146 13.82 13.39 9.02
CA ASN A 146 12.88 13.53 7.91
C ASN A 146 12.32 12.16 7.50
N VAL A 147 13.16 11.12 7.54
CA VAL A 147 12.74 9.73 7.30
C VAL A 147 11.72 9.28 8.35
N ILE A 148 12.00 9.44 9.64
CA ILE A 148 11.11 8.98 10.70
C ILE A 148 9.79 9.75 10.68
N ILE A 149 9.81 11.09 10.58
CA ILE A 149 8.59 11.90 10.53
C ILE A 149 7.77 11.56 9.30
N GLY A 150 8.40 11.46 8.13
CA GLY A 150 7.71 11.13 6.89
C GLY A 150 7.03 9.76 6.97
N ALA A 151 7.73 8.77 7.55
CA ALA A 151 7.18 7.43 7.71
C ALA A 151 6.00 7.40 8.69
N LEU A 152 6.13 8.05 9.84
CA LEU A 152 5.06 8.12 10.84
C LEU A 152 3.86 8.94 10.36
N ALA A 153 4.08 10.00 9.57
CA ALA A 153 3.00 10.83 9.02
C ALA A 153 2.08 10.05 8.07
N ALA A 154 2.58 9.03 7.38
CA ALA A 154 1.82 8.18 6.48
C ALA A 154 1.18 6.95 7.17
N LEU A 155 1.56 6.68 8.43
CA LEU A 155 1.25 5.44 9.15
C LEU A 155 -0.24 5.11 9.21
N ALA A 156 -1.10 6.10 9.48
CA ALA A 156 -2.55 5.91 9.52
C ALA A 156 -3.12 5.39 8.19
N SER A 157 -2.60 5.88 7.06
CA SER A 157 -3.08 5.50 5.72
C SER A 157 -2.66 4.07 5.38
N TYR A 158 -1.40 3.71 5.67
CA TYR A 158 -0.88 2.38 5.37
C TYR A 158 -1.40 1.31 6.35
N ALA A 159 -1.64 1.66 7.60
CA ALA A 159 -2.35 0.81 8.55
C ALA A 159 -3.78 0.54 8.07
N LEU A 160 -4.50 1.59 7.66
CA LEU A 160 -5.84 1.43 7.10
C LEU A 160 -5.83 0.52 5.87
N PHE A 161 -4.82 0.66 4.99
CA PHE A 161 -4.70 -0.15 3.77
C PHE A 161 -4.82 -1.65 4.05
N HIS A 162 -4.02 -2.19 4.97
CA HIS A 162 -4.08 -3.63 5.29
C HIS A 162 -5.27 -3.99 6.20
N LEU A 163 -5.78 -3.04 6.98
CA LEU A 163 -6.97 -3.21 7.81
C LEU A 163 -8.27 -3.33 7.00
N VAL A 164 -8.31 -2.82 5.77
CA VAL A 164 -9.48 -2.97 4.88
C VAL A 164 -9.27 -4.01 3.78
N THR A 165 -8.03 -4.40 3.50
CA THR A 165 -7.71 -5.40 2.46
C THR A 165 -7.53 -6.80 3.06
N VAL A 166 -6.50 -7.01 3.88
CA VAL A 166 -6.05 -8.35 4.29
C VAL A 166 -6.67 -8.79 5.61
N PHE A 167 -6.70 -7.92 6.62
CA PHE A 167 -7.22 -8.27 7.95
C PHE A 167 -8.67 -8.79 7.91
N PRO A 168 -9.63 -8.15 7.21
CA PRO A 168 -11.02 -8.60 7.21
C PRO A 168 -11.19 -9.95 6.52
N LEU A 169 -10.43 -10.22 5.46
CA LEU A 169 -10.42 -11.53 4.79
C LEU A 169 -9.97 -12.62 5.77
N SER A 170 -8.89 -12.38 6.52
CA SER A 170 -8.42 -13.33 7.53
C SER A 170 -9.43 -13.51 8.68
N TRP A 171 -10.01 -12.41 9.17
CA TRP A 171 -10.97 -12.45 10.26
C TRP A 171 -12.25 -13.21 9.87
N ILE A 172 -12.84 -12.87 8.71
CA ILE A 172 -14.07 -13.49 8.21
C ILE A 172 -13.86 -14.97 7.93
N SER A 173 -12.72 -15.35 7.35
CA SER A 173 -12.37 -16.75 7.10
C SER A 173 -12.31 -17.59 8.39
N LEU A 174 -11.96 -16.98 9.53
CA LEU A 174 -11.86 -17.67 10.82
C LEU A 174 -13.14 -17.62 11.67
N THR A 175 -14.01 -16.62 11.47
CA THR A 175 -15.09 -16.30 12.43
C THR A 175 -16.49 -16.31 11.84
N SER A 176 -16.62 -16.31 10.51
CA SER A 176 -17.89 -16.13 9.82
C SER A 176 -18.11 -17.22 8.78
N GLN A 177 -19.37 -17.53 8.49
CA GLN A 177 -19.78 -18.45 7.41
C GLN A 177 -19.96 -17.72 6.07
N ARG A 178 -19.49 -16.47 5.97
CA ARG A 178 -19.63 -15.64 4.78
C ARG A 178 -18.75 -16.18 3.64
N SER A 179 -19.31 -16.20 2.44
CA SER A 179 -18.55 -16.51 1.23
C SER A 179 -17.42 -15.49 1.00
N ILE A 180 -16.18 -15.98 0.93
CA ILE A 180 -14.99 -15.18 0.58
C ILE A 180 -15.16 -14.56 -0.81
N ALA A 181 -15.72 -15.30 -1.78
CA ALA A 181 -15.98 -14.79 -3.12
C ALA A 181 -16.93 -13.59 -3.11
N GLY A 182 -17.99 -13.63 -2.30
CA GLY A 182 -18.91 -12.51 -2.11
C GLY A 182 -18.26 -11.33 -1.38
N PHE A 183 -17.38 -11.60 -0.41
CA PHE A 183 -16.63 -10.54 0.28
C PHE A 183 -15.65 -9.82 -0.66
N LEU A 184 -14.96 -10.56 -1.54
CA LEU A 184 -14.09 -9.98 -2.57
C LEU A 184 -14.86 -9.05 -3.51
N GLN A 185 -16.13 -9.36 -3.83
CA GLN A 185 -16.97 -8.46 -4.62
C GLN A 185 -17.24 -7.13 -3.93
N VAL A 186 -17.50 -7.16 -2.61
CA VAL A 186 -17.64 -5.92 -1.83
C VAL A 186 -16.33 -5.14 -1.76
N GLN A 187 -15.19 -5.83 -1.61
CA GLN A 187 -13.88 -5.18 -1.69
C GLN A 187 -13.62 -4.55 -3.06
N MET A 188 -14.05 -5.16 -4.17
CA MET A 188 -13.95 -4.54 -5.50
C MET A 188 -14.74 -3.23 -5.57
N VAL A 189 -15.97 -3.20 -5.04
CA VAL A 189 -16.76 -1.96 -4.95
C VAL A 189 -16.05 -0.92 -4.09
N GLY A 190 -15.55 -1.33 -2.91
CA GLY A 190 -14.77 -0.48 -2.02
C GLY A 190 -13.54 0.10 -2.72
N VAL A 191 -12.78 -0.72 -3.44
CA VAL A 191 -11.59 -0.28 -4.18
C VAL A 191 -11.92 0.65 -5.34
N THR A 192 -13.10 0.53 -5.97
CA THR A 192 -13.59 1.56 -6.90
C THR A 192 -13.80 2.89 -6.18
N LEU A 193 -14.36 2.90 -4.97
CA LEU A 193 -14.46 4.12 -4.14
C LEU A 193 -13.07 4.66 -3.76
N MET A 194 -12.10 3.78 -3.48
CA MET A 194 -10.71 4.17 -3.25
C MET A 194 -10.11 4.87 -4.47
N ALA A 195 -10.31 4.33 -5.68
CA ALA A 195 -9.83 4.94 -6.91
C ALA A 195 -10.43 6.35 -7.14
N ILE A 196 -11.73 6.50 -6.92
CA ILE A 196 -12.42 7.80 -6.97
C ILE A 196 -11.86 8.74 -5.89
N GLY A 197 -11.68 8.24 -4.68
CA GLY A 197 -11.10 8.99 -3.55
C GLY A 197 -9.69 9.49 -3.83
N ILE A 198 -8.85 8.70 -4.50
CA ILE A 198 -7.49 9.11 -4.91
C ILE A 198 -7.56 10.33 -5.82
N ILE A 199 -8.47 10.33 -6.80
CA ILE A 199 -8.67 11.46 -7.73
C ILE A 199 -9.14 12.71 -6.98
N ILE A 200 -10.15 12.55 -6.13
CA ILE A 200 -10.71 13.65 -5.32
C ILE A 200 -9.66 14.23 -4.37
N SER A 201 -8.80 13.37 -3.80
CA SER A 201 -7.78 13.78 -2.83
C SER A 201 -6.84 14.85 -3.37
N GLY A 202 -6.45 14.76 -4.66
CA GLY A 202 -5.57 15.73 -5.29
C GLY A 202 -6.18 17.11 -5.31
N TYR A 203 -7.44 17.21 -5.74
CA TYR A 203 -8.18 18.46 -5.78
C TYR A 203 -8.40 19.08 -4.39
N VAL A 204 -8.73 18.25 -3.39
CA VAL A 204 -8.90 18.71 -2.00
C VAL A 204 -7.57 19.23 -1.45
N ALA A 205 -6.47 18.51 -1.71
CA ALA A 205 -5.15 18.89 -1.23
C ALA A 205 -4.62 20.17 -1.86
N ASP A 206 -4.94 20.43 -3.13
CA ASP A 206 -4.57 21.68 -3.81
C ASP A 206 -5.30 22.90 -3.22
N ARG A 207 -6.54 22.73 -2.72
CA ARG A 207 -7.32 23.81 -2.11
C ARG A 207 -7.06 24.02 -0.62
N VAL A 208 -6.99 22.94 0.15
CA VAL A 208 -6.90 22.97 1.62
C VAL A 208 -5.45 22.94 2.10
N GLY A 209 -4.54 22.48 1.23
CA GLY A 209 -3.13 22.22 1.52
C GLY A 209 -2.90 20.76 1.93
N ARG A 210 -1.86 20.14 1.38
CA ARG A 210 -1.50 18.71 1.59
C ARG A 210 -1.41 18.31 3.06
N ARG A 211 -0.73 19.13 3.87
CA ARG A 211 -0.50 18.85 5.29
C ARG A 211 -1.78 18.86 6.13
N ARG A 212 -2.65 19.87 5.90
CA ARG A 212 -3.94 19.96 6.59
C ARG A 212 -4.83 18.80 6.18
N THR A 213 -4.86 18.49 4.88
CA THR A 213 -5.61 17.35 4.34
C THR A 213 -5.20 16.03 5.01
N LEU A 214 -3.89 15.75 5.08
CA LEU A 214 -3.38 14.53 5.72
C LEU A 214 -3.71 14.47 7.22
N GLY A 215 -3.62 15.59 7.94
CA GLY A 215 -3.99 15.65 9.36
C GLY A 215 -5.48 15.45 9.61
N THR A 216 -6.34 16.05 8.80
CA THR A 216 -7.79 15.85 8.87
C THR A 216 -8.14 14.39 8.60
N LEU A 217 -7.54 13.78 7.58
CA LEU A 217 -7.78 12.38 7.23
C LEU A 217 -7.25 11.43 8.32
N ALA A 218 -6.07 11.69 8.89
CA ALA A 218 -5.58 10.91 10.04
C ALA A 218 -6.56 10.99 11.23
N THR A 219 -7.19 12.15 11.46
CA THR A 219 -8.22 12.31 12.50
C THR A 219 -9.48 11.50 12.17
N MET A 220 -9.95 11.56 10.92
CA MET A 220 -11.11 10.78 10.46
C MET A 220 -10.86 9.26 10.56
N ILE A 221 -9.65 8.81 10.22
CA ILE A 221 -9.22 7.41 10.38
C ILE A 221 -9.19 7.02 11.86
N GLY A 222 -8.70 7.93 12.73
CA GLY A 222 -8.75 7.75 14.18
C GLY A 222 -10.18 7.59 14.71
N ILE A 223 -11.12 8.42 14.25
CA ILE A 223 -12.54 8.29 14.62
C ILE A 223 -13.10 6.96 14.09
N PHE A 224 -12.87 6.65 12.82
CA PHE A 224 -13.30 5.40 12.20
C PHE A 224 -12.79 4.16 12.95
N SER A 225 -11.58 4.21 13.50
CA SER A 225 -10.99 3.11 14.27
C SER A 225 -11.81 2.72 15.51
N LEU A 226 -12.53 3.68 16.13
CA LEU A 226 -13.40 3.43 17.28
C LEU A 226 -14.65 2.61 16.91
N PHE A 227 -15.05 2.68 15.65
CA PHE A 227 -16.22 1.97 15.12
C PHE A 227 -15.90 0.57 14.60
N VAL A 228 -14.63 0.19 14.49
CA VAL A 228 -14.18 -1.14 13.99
C VAL A 228 -14.92 -2.31 14.65
N PRO A 229 -14.97 -2.45 15.99
CA PRO A 229 -15.64 -3.58 16.61
C PRO A 229 -17.15 -3.60 16.36
N PHE A 230 -17.78 -2.42 16.25
CA PHE A 230 -19.21 -2.30 16.01
C PHE A 230 -19.57 -2.63 14.57
N LEU A 231 -18.78 -2.16 13.60
CA LEU A 231 -19.02 -2.42 12.19
C LEU A 231 -18.77 -3.89 11.87
N ILE A 232 -17.59 -4.43 12.19
CA ILE A 232 -17.28 -5.84 11.88
C ILE A 232 -18.14 -6.79 12.74
N GLY A 233 -18.43 -6.44 13.99
CA GLY A 233 -19.27 -7.25 14.88
C GLY A 233 -20.76 -7.24 14.56
N ALA A 234 -21.25 -6.34 13.70
CA ALA A 234 -22.66 -6.25 13.32
C ALA A 234 -23.08 -7.25 12.23
N GLY A 235 -22.20 -8.19 11.86
CA GLY A 235 -22.43 -9.19 10.82
C GLY A 235 -22.21 -8.65 9.40
N GLN A 236 -22.73 -9.34 8.39
CA GLN A 236 -22.36 -9.12 6.98
C GLN A 236 -22.54 -7.67 6.51
N HIS A 237 -23.67 -7.03 6.84
CA HIS A 237 -23.91 -5.63 6.45
C HIS A 237 -22.96 -4.65 7.14
N GLY A 238 -22.53 -4.96 8.37
CA GLY A 238 -21.56 -4.15 9.09
C GLY A 238 -20.14 -4.31 8.54
N GLU A 239 -19.74 -5.53 8.18
CA GLU A 239 -18.50 -5.81 7.44
C GLU A 239 -18.47 -5.04 6.11
N ASP A 240 -19.59 -4.97 5.39
CA ASP A 240 -19.70 -4.20 4.14
C ASP A 240 -19.52 -2.71 4.38
N ALA A 241 -20.20 -2.17 5.39
CA ALA A 241 -20.04 -0.78 5.79
C ALA A 241 -18.59 -0.46 6.18
N PHE A 242 -17.93 -1.34 6.94
CA PHE A 242 -16.51 -1.22 7.29
C PHE A 242 -15.63 -1.12 6.04
N ILE A 243 -15.82 -2.02 5.07
CA ILE A 243 -15.06 -2.04 3.82
C ILE A 243 -15.30 -0.79 2.98
N LEU A 244 -16.56 -0.42 2.75
CA LEU A 244 -16.91 0.70 1.88
C LEU A 244 -16.44 2.05 2.45
N ILE A 245 -16.65 2.27 3.76
CA ILE A 245 -16.19 3.48 4.45
C ILE A 245 -14.66 3.49 4.51
N GLY A 246 -14.06 2.35 4.88
CA GLY A 246 -12.62 2.20 5.01
C GLY A 246 -11.87 2.46 3.71
N PHE A 247 -12.30 1.89 2.59
CA PHE A 247 -11.69 2.18 1.28
C PHE A 247 -11.94 3.61 0.80
N SER A 248 -13.09 4.21 1.13
CA SER A 248 -13.35 5.62 0.79
C SER A 248 -12.38 6.55 1.53
N LEU A 249 -12.18 6.35 2.83
CA LEU A 249 -11.19 7.08 3.63
C LEU A 249 -9.76 6.82 3.14
N LEU A 250 -9.45 5.57 2.82
CA LEU A 250 -8.17 5.18 2.28
C LEU A 250 -7.88 5.88 0.95
N GLY A 251 -8.85 5.94 0.03
CA GLY A 251 -8.68 6.63 -1.24
C GLY A 251 -8.30 8.10 -1.07
N LEU A 252 -9.00 8.80 -0.18
CA LEU A 252 -8.72 10.20 0.13
C LEU A 252 -7.32 10.39 0.75
N SER A 253 -6.85 9.42 1.55
CA SER A 253 -5.61 9.54 2.32
C SER A 253 -4.37 9.01 1.59
N TYR A 254 -4.51 7.92 0.84
CA TYR A 254 -3.40 7.16 0.24
C TYR A 254 -2.58 7.97 -0.76
N GLY A 255 -3.25 8.70 -1.65
CA GLY A 255 -2.57 9.57 -2.62
C GLY A 255 -1.75 10.67 -1.95
N GLN A 256 -2.25 11.23 -0.86
CA GLN A 256 -1.60 12.31 -0.12
C GLN A 256 -0.45 11.81 0.77
N ALA A 257 -0.61 10.63 1.38
CA ALA A 257 0.41 10.01 2.21
C ALA A 257 1.71 9.76 1.43
N ALA A 258 1.61 9.22 0.21
CA ALA A 258 2.79 8.99 -0.64
C ALA A 258 3.52 10.29 -1.01
N GLY A 259 2.79 11.39 -1.22
CA GLY A 259 3.40 12.70 -1.48
C GLY A 259 4.03 13.36 -0.25
N ALA A 260 3.51 13.10 0.95
CA ALA A 260 4.04 13.66 2.20
C ALA A 260 5.42 13.09 2.56
N VAL A 261 5.68 11.85 2.14
CA VAL A 261 6.93 11.13 2.36
C VAL A 261 8.12 11.79 1.63
N THR A 262 7.90 12.51 0.53
CA THR A 262 8.99 13.01 -0.32
C THR A 262 9.28 14.51 -0.18
N ALA A 263 8.37 15.27 0.43
CA ALA A 263 8.34 16.74 0.33
C ALA A 263 9.43 17.48 1.12
N GLN A 264 10.11 16.83 2.07
CA GLN A 264 11.06 17.46 2.99
C GLN A 264 12.53 17.20 2.65
N PHE A 265 12.82 16.38 1.64
CA PHE A 265 14.19 16.04 1.29
C PHE A 265 14.81 17.08 0.33
N PRO A 266 16.04 17.57 0.62
CA PRO A 266 16.86 18.31 -0.33
C PRO A 266 17.00 17.52 -1.64
N GLN A 267 17.18 18.21 -2.78
CA GLN A 267 17.26 17.56 -4.11
C GLN A 267 18.21 16.36 -4.13
N ARG A 268 19.42 16.53 -3.57
CA ARG A 268 20.43 15.46 -3.47
C ARG A 268 19.92 14.20 -2.78
N PHE A 269 19.10 14.32 -1.73
CA PHE A 269 18.61 13.18 -0.95
C PHE A 269 17.21 12.71 -1.37
N ARG A 270 16.58 13.38 -2.34
CA ARG A 270 15.14 13.24 -2.60
C ARG A 270 14.75 11.84 -3.06
N TYR A 271 15.53 11.25 -3.95
CA TYR A 271 15.23 9.91 -4.47
C TYR A 271 15.39 8.82 -3.40
N THR A 272 16.59 8.66 -2.84
CA THR A 272 16.85 7.66 -1.79
C THR A 272 16.01 7.91 -0.53
N GLY A 273 15.82 9.18 -0.15
CA GLY A 273 15.00 9.59 0.99
C GLY A 273 13.53 9.24 0.82
N ALA A 274 12.95 9.52 -0.34
CA ALA A 274 11.57 9.14 -0.68
C ALA A 274 11.35 7.63 -0.62
N ALA A 275 12.24 6.85 -1.25
CA ALA A 275 12.14 5.41 -1.28
C ALA A 275 12.24 4.81 0.12
N LEU A 276 13.31 5.13 0.86
CA LEU A 276 13.56 4.57 2.19
C LEU A 276 12.44 4.94 3.18
N THR A 277 11.96 6.18 3.13
CA THR A 277 10.88 6.63 4.01
C THR A 277 9.55 5.92 3.67
N SER A 278 9.27 5.68 2.39
CA SER A 278 8.09 4.92 1.97
C SER A 278 8.17 3.47 2.42
N ASP A 279 9.34 2.83 2.27
CA ASP A 279 9.59 1.47 2.74
C ASP A 279 9.39 1.34 4.25
N PHE A 280 9.93 2.27 5.06
CA PHE A 280 9.73 2.26 6.51
C PHE A 280 8.26 2.46 6.88
N ALA A 281 7.56 3.36 6.18
CA ALA A 281 6.14 3.60 6.40
C ALA A 281 5.30 2.35 6.11
N TRP A 282 5.58 1.67 4.99
CA TRP A 282 4.94 0.41 4.62
C TRP A 282 5.26 -0.71 5.62
N LEU A 283 6.52 -0.85 6.02
CA LEU A 283 6.96 -1.86 6.97
C LEU A 283 6.22 -1.73 8.31
N VAL A 284 6.24 -0.53 8.89
CA VAL A 284 5.66 -0.30 10.23
C VAL A 284 4.13 -0.20 10.16
N GLY A 285 3.61 0.55 9.20
CA GLY A 285 2.18 0.82 9.10
C GLY A 285 1.39 -0.35 8.55
N ALA A 286 1.95 -1.10 7.60
CA ALA A 286 1.19 -2.06 6.80
C ALA A 286 1.71 -3.49 6.94
N GLY A 287 3.04 -3.70 6.96
CA GLY A 287 3.66 -5.03 6.93
C GLY A 287 3.28 -5.91 8.12
N PHE A 288 3.24 -5.33 9.31
CA PHE A 288 2.82 -6.05 10.53
C PHE A 288 1.33 -5.94 10.82
N ALA A 289 0.57 -5.14 10.07
CA ALA A 289 -0.80 -4.81 10.40
C ALA A 289 -1.71 -6.05 10.47
N PRO A 290 -1.74 -6.96 9.48
CA PRO A 290 -2.58 -8.15 9.59
C PRO A 290 -2.15 -9.06 10.74
N LEU A 291 -0.84 -9.27 10.93
CA LEU A 291 -0.34 -10.16 11.99
C LEU A 291 -0.71 -9.65 13.38
N VAL A 292 -0.47 -8.36 13.65
CA VAL A 292 -0.75 -7.74 14.96
C VAL A 292 -2.25 -7.57 15.17
N ALA A 293 -2.97 -7.02 14.19
CA ALA A 293 -4.41 -6.81 14.33
C ALA A 293 -5.18 -8.12 14.45
N LEU A 294 -4.84 -9.13 13.64
CA LEU A 294 -5.45 -10.47 13.74
C LEU A 294 -5.07 -11.14 15.05
N GLY A 295 -3.79 -11.16 15.41
CA GLY A 295 -3.33 -11.79 16.66
C GLY A 295 -4.01 -11.18 17.89
N LEU A 296 -4.01 -9.85 18.00
CA LEU A 296 -4.67 -9.17 19.11
C LEU A 296 -6.20 -9.39 19.07
N SER A 297 -6.83 -9.35 17.90
CA SER A 297 -8.28 -9.54 17.79
C SER A 297 -8.70 -10.97 18.14
N SER A 298 -7.89 -11.97 17.79
CA SER A 298 -8.15 -13.37 18.11
C SER A 298 -8.01 -13.67 19.61
N HIS A 299 -7.14 -12.96 20.33
CA HIS A 299 -6.93 -13.17 21.76
C HIS A 299 -7.77 -12.27 22.67
N PHE A 300 -8.00 -11.02 22.25
CA PHE A 300 -8.61 -9.99 23.09
C PHE A 300 -9.85 -9.32 22.49
N GLY A 301 -10.26 -9.72 21.27
CA GLY A 301 -11.46 -9.26 20.59
C GLY A 301 -11.23 -8.11 19.60
N LEU A 302 -12.23 -7.87 18.74
CA LEU A 302 -12.18 -6.93 17.60
C LEU A 302 -11.81 -5.48 17.95
N ALA A 303 -12.01 -5.06 19.20
CA ALA A 303 -11.62 -3.72 19.64
C ALA A 303 -10.13 -3.46 19.42
N TYR A 304 -9.28 -4.48 19.47
CA TYR A 304 -7.84 -4.34 19.31
C TYR A 304 -7.40 -4.07 17.87
N ALA A 305 -8.18 -4.48 16.86
CA ALA A 305 -7.98 -4.00 15.49
C ALA A 305 -8.21 -2.48 15.39
N GLY A 306 -9.22 -1.97 16.12
CA GLY A 306 -9.45 -0.54 16.30
C GLY A 306 -8.28 0.16 17.01
N VAL A 307 -7.78 -0.40 18.11
CA VAL A 307 -6.62 0.14 18.84
C VAL A 307 -5.37 0.20 17.96
N TYR A 308 -5.12 -0.85 17.16
CA TYR A 308 -4.00 -0.86 16.22
C TYR A 308 -4.11 0.31 15.23
N LEU A 309 -5.27 0.49 14.60
CA LEU A 309 -5.49 1.58 13.65
C LEU A 309 -5.44 2.97 14.33
N LEU A 310 -5.98 3.09 15.55
CA LEU A 310 -5.90 4.30 16.36
C LEU A 310 -4.45 4.68 16.68
N SER A 311 -3.59 3.70 17.01
CA SER A 311 -2.18 3.94 17.27
C SER A 311 -1.47 4.52 16.04
N GLY A 312 -1.85 4.07 14.83
CA GLY A 312 -1.40 4.62 13.56
C GLY A 312 -1.83 6.08 13.38
N ALA A 313 -3.11 6.37 13.60
CA ALA A 313 -3.68 7.71 13.52
C ALA A 313 -3.01 8.70 14.50
N VAL A 314 -2.86 8.31 15.76
CA VAL A 314 -2.20 9.12 16.80
C VAL A 314 -0.74 9.38 16.42
N SER A 315 -0.02 8.37 15.96
CA SER A 315 1.38 8.51 15.52
C SER A 315 1.52 9.46 14.33
N SER A 316 0.62 9.37 13.35
CA SER A 316 0.60 10.30 12.22
C SER A 316 0.31 11.74 12.63
N LEU A 317 -0.66 11.95 13.53
CA LEU A 317 -0.96 13.29 14.06
C LEU A 317 0.20 13.86 14.88
N ALA A 318 0.87 13.03 15.69
CA ALA A 318 2.04 13.43 16.46
C ALA A 318 3.22 13.81 15.54
N ALA A 319 3.50 13.01 14.51
CA ALA A 319 4.54 13.33 13.53
C ALA A 319 4.23 14.65 12.80
N LEU A 320 2.97 14.86 12.42
CA LEU A 320 2.52 16.10 11.79
C LEU A 320 2.54 17.30 12.74
N SER A 321 2.36 17.14 14.05
CA SER A 321 2.45 18.25 14.99
C SER A 321 3.92 18.64 15.29
N ILE A 322 4.79 17.65 15.48
CA ILE A 322 6.24 17.82 15.70
C ILE A 322 6.88 18.55 14.52
N ASN A 323 6.59 18.11 13.29
CA ASN A 323 7.03 18.78 12.08
C ASN A 323 6.56 20.25 11.99
N ARG A 324 5.54 20.64 12.76
CA ARG A 324 4.95 22.01 12.68
C ARG A 324 5.71 22.92 13.61
N ALA A 325 5.92 22.46 14.83
CA ALA A 325 6.70 23.16 15.83
C ALA A 325 8.12 23.46 15.33
N TRP A 326 8.64 22.61 14.44
CA TRP A 326 9.99 22.73 13.91
C TRP A 326 10.10 23.71 12.74
N ASN A 327 9.21 23.67 11.76
CA ASN A 327 9.18 24.68 10.70
C ASN A 327 8.91 26.11 11.21
N ILE A 328 8.35 26.25 12.42
CA ILE A 328 8.16 27.54 13.09
C ILE A 328 9.46 28.01 13.78
N ARG A 329 10.36 27.10 14.16
CA ARG A 329 11.64 27.43 14.82
C ARG A 329 12.75 27.78 13.83
N ASP A 330 12.66 27.27 12.60
CA ASP A 330 13.66 27.47 11.55
C ASP A 330 13.35 28.69 10.65
N ASN A 331 12.26 29.42 10.90
CA ASN A 331 11.88 30.70 10.28
C ASN A 331 11.94 31.82 11.30
#